data_AF-A0A3D1EWU9-F1
#
_entry.id   AF-A0A3D1EWU9-F1
#
_cell.length_a   1.000
_cell.length_b   1.000
_cell.length_c   1.000
_cell.angle_alpha   90.00
_cell.angle_beta   90.00
_cell.angle_gamma   90.00
#
_symmetry.space_group_name_H-M   'P 1'
#
loop_
_entity.id
_entity.type
_entity.pdbx_description
1 polymer ?
#
loop_
_entity_poly.entity_id
_entity_poly.type
_entity_poly.pdbx_seq_one_letter_code
_entity_poly.pdbx_strand_id
1 'polypeptide(L)'
;MKKRSLLCSILCLLTVLVITQVGHALELPKIFATNMVIQRDLPIQVWGTAQKGSKVDVQFAGQTASTQTDTNGKWKLALNAQPANTSPQKMTVTGDGKTITYDNVVIGDVWICSGQSNMAWTVSRSNNADAEIKSATDSLIRLCRVANTVAAEPQDNANINWNPSSPKNTGGFSAVGYFFGRYLRGELNIPIGLIHTNWGGTPAEAWTSTPILQNTPGLEQIIPNAEANEKKYPQHVQAWEKKMADYNAKLEAWKTKNPDTPVKQYKVRKPRAPRKPGKNPKYPSSLFNGMINPIIPFGIKGAIWYQGEANSGKPDQYRILLPAMIKDWRDRWGQGDFPFGVVQLANFRGVKTQPGNSGWTNLQYSQFAVSQTFPNTGLAVINDIGEAKDIHPKNKQ
;
A
#
# COMPACT_ATOMS: atom_id res chain seq x y z
N MET A 1 -89.57 -15.82 -3.42
CA MET A 1 -89.03 -14.59 -4.04
C MET A 1 -87.58 -14.41 -3.59
N LYS A 2 -86.67 -14.32 -4.56
CA LYS A 2 -85.20 -14.45 -4.41
C LYS A 2 -84.58 -13.20 -3.76
N LYS A 3 -83.75 -13.36 -2.73
CA LYS A 3 -82.72 -12.38 -2.34
C LYS A 3 -81.35 -13.06 -2.47
N ARG A 4 -80.59 -12.65 -3.49
CA ARG A 4 -79.24 -13.11 -3.79
C ARG A 4 -78.27 -12.40 -2.84
N SER A 5 -77.51 -13.17 -2.07
CA SER A 5 -76.33 -12.71 -1.32
C SER A 5 -75.16 -12.54 -2.30
N LEU A 6 -74.57 -11.34 -2.30
CA LEU A 6 -73.37 -11.02 -3.06
C LEU A 6 -72.16 -11.32 -2.15
N LEU A 7 -71.50 -12.48 -2.35
CA LEU A 7 -70.17 -12.70 -1.79
C LEU A 7 -69.16 -11.91 -2.62
N CYS A 8 -68.54 -10.90 -2.00
CA CYS A 8 -67.41 -10.18 -2.57
C CYS A 8 -66.13 -10.92 -2.16
N SER A 9 -65.56 -11.71 -3.07
CA SER A 9 -64.29 -12.40 -2.86
C SER A 9 -63.14 -11.40 -2.92
N ILE A 10 -62.52 -11.12 -1.77
CA ILE A 10 -61.24 -10.39 -1.68
C ILE A 10 -60.13 -11.37 -2.06
N LEU A 11 -59.65 -11.27 -3.30
CA LEU A 11 -58.44 -11.97 -3.76
C LEU A 11 -57.22 -11.18 -3.25
N CYS A 12 -56.69 -11.57 -2.08
CA CYS A 12 -55.46 -11.02 -1.54
C CYS A 12 -54.27 -11.64 -2.29
N LEU A 13 -53.72 -10.92 -3.27
CA LEU A 13 -52.53 -11.32 -4.02
C LEU A 13 -51.30 -11.12 -3.12
N LEU A 14 -50.91 -12.16 -2.38
CA LEU A 14 -49.64 -12.22 -1.63
C LEU A 14 -48.48 -12.28 -2.63
N THR A 15 -47.91 -11.12 -2.94
CA THR A 15 -46.62 -11.02 -3.62
C THR A 15 -45.53 -11.38 -2.61
N VAL A 16 -45.09 -12.64 -2.62
CA VAL A 16 -43.89 -13.07 -1.90
C VAL A 16 -42.70 -12.41 -2.57
N LEU A 17 -42.21 -11.31 -1.97
CA LEU A 17 -40.95 -10.69 -2.33
C LEU A 17 -39.85 -11.67 -1.96
N VAL A 18 -39.38 -12.47 -2.93
CA VAL A 18 -38.16 -13.28 -2.77
C VAL A 18 -37.00 -12.30 -2.72
N ILE A 19 -36.66 -11.86 -1.51
CA ILE A 19 -35.40 -11.19 -1.23
C ILE A 19 -34.34 -12.27 -1.46
N THR A 20 -33.73 -12.27 -2.65
CA THR A 20 -32.52 -13.03 -2.90
C THR A 20 -31.46 -12.49 -1.95
N GLN A 21 -31.23 -13.21 -0.85
CA GLN A 21 -30.07 -12.95 -0.03
C GLN A 21 -28.85 -13.09 -0.94
N VAL A 22 -28.12 -12.01 -1.14
CA VAL A 22 -26.81 -12.03 -1.79
C VAL A 22 -25.88 -12.77 -0.83
N GLY A 23 -25.92 -14.10 -0.88
CA GLY A 23 -24.97 -14.94 -0.16
C GLY A 23 -23.58 -14.62 -0.67
N HIS A 24 -22.68 -14.18 0.20
CA HIS A 24 -21.30 -13.96 -0.18
C HIS A 24 -20.66 -15.33 -0.45
N ALA A 25 -19.93 -15.46 -1.55
CA ALA A 25 -19.14 -16.67 -1.79
C ALA A 25 -17.89 -16.66 -0.90
N LEU A 26 -17.33 -17.84 -0.61
CA LEU A 26 -16.03 -17.94 0.03
C LEU A 26 -14.97 -17.16 -0.78
N GLU A 27 -14.48 -16.08 -0.19
CA GLU A 27 -13.48 -15.17 -0.73
C GLU A 27 -12.56 -14.65 0.38
N LEU A 28 -11.29 -14.44 0.04
CA LEU A 28 -10.30 -13.83 0.92
C LEU A 28 -9.66 -12.64 0.21
N PRO A 29 -9.17 -11.63 0.96
CA PRO A 29 -8.41 -10.54 0.37
C PRO A 29 -7.15 -11.05 -0.32
N LYS A 30 -6.72 -10.37 -1.39
CA LYS A 30 -5.61 -10.78 -2.24
C LYS A 30 -4.23 -10.67 -1.58
N ILE A 31 -4.15 -10.19 -0.35
CA ILE A 31 -2.93 -10.30 0.46
C ILE A 31 -2.58 -11.76 0.72
N PHE A 32 -3.58 -12.64 0.80
CA PHE A 32 -3.41 -14.09 0.77
C PHE A 32 -3.25 -14.56 -0.67
N ALA A 33 -2.08 -15.12 -0.99
CA ALA A 33 -1.77 -15.63 -2.32
C ALA A 33 -0.71 -16.72 -2.26
N THR A 34 -0.62 -17.50 -3.34
CA THR A 34 0.52 -18.37 -3.61
C THR A 34 1.82 -17.54 -3.61
N ASN A 35 2.91 -18.11 -3.08
CA ASN A 35 4.22 -17.47 -2.89
C ASN A 35 4.32 -16.44 -1.74
N MET A 36 3.31 -16.28 -0.90
CA MET A 36 3.35 -15.32 0.20
C MET A 36 4.30 -15.73 1.33
N VAL A 37 4.69 -14.74 2.15
CA VAL A 37 5.36 -14.95 3.44
C VAL A 37 4.37 -14.57 4.53
N ILE A 38 4.17 -15.45 5.50
CA ILE A 38 3.41 -15.17 6.72
C ILE A 38 4.37 -14.77 7.83
N GLN A 39 3.99 -13.77 8.64
CA GLN A 39 4.80 -13.32 9.77
C GLN A 39 4.96 -14.41 10.83
N ARG A 40 6.21 -14.70 11.19
CA ARG A 40 6.57 -15.60 12.30
C ARG A 40 6.25 -14.99 13.67
N ASP A 41 6.17 -15.85 14.68
CA ASP A 41 6.11 -15.50 16.11
C ASP A 41 4.92 -14.60 16.51
N LEU A 42 3.90 -14.52 15.65
CA LEU A 42 2.61 -13.89 15.91
C LEU A 42 1.47 -14.84 15.50
N PRO A 43 0.30 -14.79 16.18
CA PRO A 43 -0.88 -15.53 15.74
C PRO A 43 -1.22 -15.20 14.28
N ILE A 44 -1.42 -16.23 13.46
CA ILE A 44 -1.64 -16.08 12.02
C ILE A 44 -3.11 -15.74 11.79
N GLN A 45 -3.38 -14.45 11.55
CA GLN A 45 -4.72 -13.95 11.28
C GLN A 45 -5.15 -14.33 9.85
N VAL A 46 -6.32 -14.95 9.73
CA VAL A 46 -6.94 -15.30 8.45
C VAL A 46 -8.38 -14.81 8.46
N TRP A 47 -8.79 -14.13 7.39
CA TRP A 47 -10.11 -13.52 7.31
C TRP A 47 -10.61 -13.47 5.87
N GLY A 48 -11.92 -13.27 5.74
CA GLY A 48 -12.58 -13.18 4.45
C GLY A 48 -14.08 -13.03 4.58
N THR A 49 -14.78 -13.39 3.51
CA THR A 49 -16.24 -13.50 3.46
C THR A 49 -16.65 -14.89 3.01
N ALA A 50 -17.84 -15.33 3.40
CA ALA A 50 -18.51 -16.55 2.95
C ALA A 50 -20.02 -16.42 3.24
N GLN A 51 -20.82 -17.46 2.94
CA GLN A 51 -22.25 -17.42 3.18
C GLN A 51 -22.53 -17.18 4.67
N LYS A 52 -23.58 -16.41 4.99
CA LYS A 52 -23.97 -16.09 6.37
C LYS A 52 -24.22 -17.36 7.20
N GLY A 53 -23.62 -17.44 8.39
CA GLY A 53 -23.69 -18.59 9.29
C GLY A 53 -22.94 -19.83 8.80
N SER A 54 -22.22 -19.77 7.68
CA SER A 54 -21.48 -20.91 7.16
C SER A 54 -20.20 -21.15 7.96
N LYS A 55 -19.84 -22.43 8.07
CA LYS A 55 -18.58 -22.85 8.67
C LYS A 55 -17.43 -22.63 7.68
N VAL A 56 -16.33 -22.07 8.18
CA VAL A 56 -15.07 -21.91 7.45
C VAL A 56 -13.96 -22.64 8.21
N ASP A 57 -13.22 -23.48 7.50
CA ASP A 57 -12.09 -24.25 7.99
C ASP A 57 -10.80 -23.75 7.32
N VAL A 58 -9.75 -23.52 8.11
CA VAL A 58 -8.42 -23.12 7.63
C VAL A 58 -7.40 -24.16 8.08
N GLN A 59 -6.59 -24.66 7.15
CA GLN A 59 -5.47 -25.55 7.43
C GLN A 59 -4.16 -24.95 6.94
N PHE A 60 -3.17 -24.86 7.82
CA PHE A 60 -1.83 -24.38 7.50
C PHE A 60 -0.83 -24.80 8.60
N ALA A 61 0.41 -25.09 8.20
CA ALA A 61 1.50 -25.44 9.12
C ALA A 61 1.16 -26.56 10.13
N GLY A 62 0.44 -27.60 9.68
CA GLY A 62 0.01 -28.72 10.52
C GLY A 62 -1.13 -28.40 11.49
N GLN A 63 -1.69 -27.19 11.42
CA GLN A 63 -2.80 -26.74 12.25
C GLN A 63 -4.10 -26.71 11.44
N THR A 64 -5.21 -26.93 12.13
CA THR A 64 -6.58 -26.74 11.61
C THR A 64 -7.36 -25.89 12.59
N ALA A 65 -8.01 -24.83 12.11
CA ALA A 65 -8.96 -24.05 12.89
C ALA A 65 -10.25 -23.83 12.12
N SER A 66 -11.34 -23.71 12.86
CA SER A 66 -12.69 -23.51 12.32
C SER A 66 -13.31 -22.25 12.91
N THR A 67 -14.13 -21.56 12.11
CA THR A 67 -14.99 -20.47 12.58
C THR A 67 -16.32 -20.48 11.83
N GLN A 68 -17.23 -19.58 12.18
CA GLN A 68 -18.44 -19.30 11.42
C GLN A 68 -18.46 -17.84 10.99
N THR A 69 -19.11 -17.55 9.87
CA THR A 69 -19.35 -16.17 9.45
C THR A 69 -20.36 -15.46 10.34
N ASP A 70 -20.17 -14.16 10.49
CA ASP A 70 -21.11 -13.28 11.17
C ASP A 70 -22.38 -13.02 10.35
N THR A 71 -23.26 -12.15 10.87
CA THR A 71 -24.51 -11.77 10.21
C THR A 71 -24.34 -11.06 8.87
N ASN A 72 -23.14 -10.56 8.58
CA ASN A 72 -22.76 -9.87 7.35
C ASN A 72 -21.93 -10.77 6.41
N GLY A 73 -21.75 -12.05 6.75
CA GLY A 73 -20.95 -12.98 5.97
C GLY A 73 -19.44 -12.79 6.13
N LYS A 74 -18.97 -11.95 7.07
CA LYS A 74 -17.54 -11.79 7.36
C LYS A 74 -17.09 -12.84 8.36
N TRP A 75 -15.85 -13.31 8.23
CA TRP A 75 -15.25 -14.23 9.19
C TRP A 75 -13.79 -13.88 9.42
N LYS A 76 -13.32 -14.22 10.62
CA LYS A 76 -11.91 -14.10 11.03
C LYS A 76 -11.59 -15.22 12.00
N LEU A 77 -10.38 -15.76 11.90
CA LEU A 77 -9.81 -16.69 12.89
C LEU A 77 -8.30 -16.46 13.01
N ALA A 78 -7.72 -17.07 14.03
CA ALA A 78 -6.28 -17.10 14.23
C ALA A 78 -5.79 -18.55 14.36
N LEU A 79 -4.70 -18.88 13.66
CA LEU A 79 -3.89 -20.06 13.98
C LEU A 79 -2.81 -19.67 14.99
N ASN A 80 -2.26 -20.65 15.71
CA ASN A 80 -1.18 -20.39 16.66
C ASN A 80 0.06 -19.87 15.93
N ALA A 81 0.83 -19.03 16.63
CA ALA A 81 2.11 -18.53 16.16
C ALA A 81 3.04 -19.69 15.76
N GLN A 82 3.86 -19.44 14.75
CA GLN A 82 4.82 -20.41 14.24
C GLN A 82 6.20 -19.76 14.08
N PRO A 83 7.29 -20.51 14.32
CA PRO A 83 8.64 -20.02 14.01
C PRO A 83 8.84 -19.90 12.49
N ALA A 84 9.93 -19.26 12.09
CA ALA A 84 10.31 -19.22 10.68
C ALA A 84 10.52 -20.63 10.09
N ASN A 85 10.22 -20.79 8.81
CA ASN A 85 10.57 -21.99 8.06
C ASN A 85 11.00 -21.62 6.63
N THR A 86 11.89 -22.43 6.06
CA THR A 86 12.34 -22.25 4.66
C THR A 86 11.64 -23.21 3.70
N SER A 87 10.95 -24.22 4.23
CA SER A 87 10.26 -25.25 3.46
C SER A 87 8.86 -24.77 3.08
N PRO A 88 8.55 -24.64 1.77
CA PRO A 88 7.23 -24.18 1.37
C PRO A 88 6.11 -25.15 1.74
N GLN A 89 5.00 -24.59 2.18
CA GLN A 89 3.82 -25.31 2.65
C GLN A 89 2.59 -24.90 1.85
N LYS A 90 1.55 -25.73 1.94
CA LYS A 90 0.22 -25.45 1.40
C LYS A 90 -0.69 -24.91 2.51
N MET A 91 -1.43 -23.86 2.21
CA MET A 91 -2.55 -23.38 3.01
C MET A 91 -3.86 -23.66 2.27
N THR A 92 -4.86 -24.19 2.96
CA THR A 92 -6.21 -24.38 2.41
C THR A 92 -7.25 -23.68 3.27
N VAL A 93 -8.26 -23.12 2.60
CA VAL A 93 -9.44 -22.53 3.24
C VAL A 93 -10.67 -23.14 2.60
N THR A 94 -11.50 -23.79 3.40
CA THR A 94 -12.69 -24.53 2.94
C THR A 94 -13.94 -23.94 3.59
N GLY A 95 -14.98 -23.74 2.79
CA GLY A 95 -16.24 -23.13 3.19
C GLY A 95 -17.20 -23.06 2.01
N ASP A 96 -18.50 -23.10 2.24
CA ASP A 96 -19.54 -23.06 1.20
C ASP A 96 -19.36 -24.13 0.09
N GLY A 97 -18.83 -25.31 0.45
CA GLY A 97 -18.52 -26.37 -0.51
C GLY A 97 -17.34 -26.07 -1.46
N LYS A 98 -16.64 -24.96 -1.26
CA LYS A 98 -15.45 -24.53 -2.02
C LYS A 98 -14.19 -24.69 -1.19
N THR A 99 -13.08 -25.02 -1.84
CA THR A 99 -11.74 -24.97 -1.23
C THR A 99 -10.84 -24.04 -2.02
N ILE A 100 -10.28 -23.03 -1.35
CA ILE A 100 -9.24 -22.15 -1.88
C ILE A 100 -7.90 -22.68 -1.39
N THR A 101 -6.93 -22.80 -2.29
CA THR A 101 -5.58 -23.28 -1.99
C THR A 101 -4.55 -22.21 -2.31
N TYR A 102 -3.59 -22.01 -1.41
CA TYR A 102 -2.41 -21.20 -1.62
C TYR A 102 -1.18 -22.08 -1.49
N ASP A 103 -0.39 -22.15 -2.57
CA ASP A 103 0.82 -22.95 -2.62
C ASP A 103 2.06 -22.12 -2.29
N ASN A 104 3.15 -22.81 -1.97
CA ASN A 104 4.46 -22.20 -1.75
C ASN A 104 4.42 -21.06 -0.71
N VAL A 105 3.71 -21.29 0.40
CA VAL A 105 3.64 -20.36 1.54
C VAL A 105 4.79 -20.68 2.49
N VAL A 106 5.55 -19.67 2.92
CA VAL A 106 6.63 -19.81 3.92
C VAL A 106 6.39 -18.87 5.10
N ILE A 107 7.04 -19.15 6.23
CA ILE A 107 6.91 -18.35 7.46
C ILE A 107 8.23 -17.62 7.74
N GLY A 108 8.19 -16.31 7.94
CA GLY A 108 9.38 -15.46 8.07
C GLY A 108 9.05 -14.06 8.56
N ASP A 109 9.94 -13.08 8.33
CA ASP A 109 9.67 -11.68 8.70
C ASP A 109 9.06 -10.92 7.52
N VAL A 110 7.95 -10.20 7.78
CA VAL A 110 7.20 -9.44 6.77
C VAL A 110 7.33 -7.94 7.05
N TRP A 111 7.80 -7.17 6.08
CA TRP A 111 8.05 -5.74 6.22
C TRP A 111 7.26 -4.91 5.22
N ILE A 112 6.69 -3.81 5.67
CA ILE A 112 6.07 -2.81 4.79
C ILE A 112 7.14 -1.84 4.28
N CYS A 113 7.25 -1.69 2.97
CA CYS A 113 8.14 -0.78 2.28
C CYS A 113 7.33 0.38 1.67
N SER A 114 7.14 1.46 2.45
CA SER A 114 6.21 2.53 2.13
C SER A 114 6.85 3.91 1.95
N GLY A 115 6.10 4.82 1.34
CA GLY A 115 6.49 6.20 1.11
C GLY A 115 6.23 6.66 -0.32
N GLN A 116 7.12 7.48 -0.86
CA GLN A 116 6.92 8.12 -2.16
C GLN A 116 7.94 7.67 -3.22
N SER A 117 8.34 8.56 -4.13
CA SER A 117 9.08 8.21 -5.36
C SER A 117 10.43 7.55 -5.10
N ASN A 118 11.09 7.87 -3.99
CA ASN A 118 12.36 7.26 -3.63
C ASN A 118 12.18 5.82 -3.11
N MET A 119 11.11 5.54 -2.36
CA MET A 119 10.69 4.15 -2.06
C MET A 119 10.22 3.42 -3.33
N ALA A 120 9.53 4.11 -4.24
CA ALA A 120 9.07 3.57 -5.53
C ALA A 120 10.19 3.36 -6.56
N TRP A 121 11.40 3.83 -6.27
CA TRP A 121 12.53 3.70 -7.17
C TRP A 121 12.87 2.22 -7.35
N THR A 122 13.02 1.78 -8.60
CA THR A 122 13.15 0.35 -8.88
C THR A 122 14.60 -0.10 -8.93
N VAL A 123 14.86 -1.39 -8.67
CA VAL A 123 16.20 -1.99 -8.82
C VAL A 123 16.75 -1.72 -10.22
N SER A 124 15.93 -1.86 -11.27
CA SER A 124 16.29 -1.60 -12.67
C SER A 124 16.71 -0.15 -12.99
N ARG A 125 16.45 0.78 -12.08
CA ARG A 125 16.80 2.20 -12.23
C ARG A 125 17.92 2.63 -11.28
N SER A 126 18.39 1.72 -10.43
CA SER A 126 19.43 1.98 -9.44
C SER A 126 20.83 1.76 -10.03
N ASN A 127 21.86 2.15 -9.29
CA ASN A 127 23.23 1.80 -9.65
C ASN A 127 23.40 0.26 -9.70
N ASN A 128 24.27 -0.23 -10.59
CA ASN A 128 24.60 -1.65 -10.75
C ASN A 128 23.40 -2.58 -11.07
N ALA A 129 22.31 -2.03 -11.60
CA ALA A 129 21.05 -2.74 -11.83
C ALA A 129 21.19 -4.12 -12.50
N ASP A 130 21.98 -4.23 -13.58
CA ASP A 130 22.10 -5.48 -14.33
C ASP A 130 22.75 -6.60 -13.50
N ALA A 131 23.80 -6.27 -12.74
CA ALA A 131 24.45 -7.21 -11.85
C ALA A 131 23.51 -7.66 -10.73
N GLU A 132 22.83 -6.70 -10.07
CA GLU A 132 21.89 -6.96 -8.99
C GLU A 132 20.72 -7.85 -9.42
N ILE A 133 20.14 -7.56 -10.59
CA ILE A 133 19.03 -8.35 -11.15
C ILE A 133 19.51 -9.76 -11.49
N LYS A 134 20.68 -9.90 -12.11
CA LYS A 134 21.24 -11.21 -12.48
C LYS A 134 21.51 -12.08 -11.24
N SER A 135 22.00 -11.50 -10.15
CA SER A 135 22.29 -12.24 -8.91
C SER A 135 21.06 -12.52 -8.04
N ALA A 136 19.94 -11.85 -8.27
CA ALA A 136 18.73 -11.97 -7.47
C ALA A 136 18.03 -13.33 -7.66
N THR A 137 18.57 -14.38 -7.05
CA THR A 137 18.11 -15.78 -7.21
C THR A 137 17.56 -16.40 -5.92
N ASP A 138 17.65 -15.71 -4.79
CA ASP A 138 17.11 -16.18 -3.52
C ASP A 138 15.59 -16.07 -3.49
N SER A 139 14.93 -17.19 -3.76
CA SER A 139 13.47 -17.27 -3.77
C SER A 139 12.81 -17.04 -2.40
N LEU A 140 13.55 -17.08 -1.29
CA LEU A 140 13.02 -16.83 0.06
C LEU A 140 12.89 -15.33 0.38
N ILE A 141 13.39 -14.45 -0.49
CA ILE A 141 12.95 -13.05 -0.54
C ILE A 141 11.70 -13.00 -1.41
N ARG A 142 10.55 -12.66 -0.83
CA ARG A 142 9.27 -12.55 -1.55
C ARG A 142 8.83 -11.10 -1.66
N LEU A 143 8.50 -10.71 -2.87
CA LEU A 143 8.17 -9.35 -3.29
C LEU A 143 6.65 -9.24 -3.46
N CYS A 144 5.99 -8.52 -2.57
CA CYS A 144 4.56 -8.25 -2.62
C CYS A 144 4.31 -6.84 -3.14
N ARG A 145 3.68 -6.72 -4.31
CA ARG A 145 3.30 -5.42 -4.87
C ARG A 145 1.84 -5.16 -4.60
N VAL A 146 1.53 -4.07 -3.89
CA VAL A 146 0.18 -3.51 -3.81
C VAL A 146 0.01 -2.51 -4.95
N ALA A 147 -1.02 -2.69 -5.78
CA ALA A 147 -1.27 -1.79 -6.89
C ALA A 147 -1.67 -0.40 -6.40
N ASN A 148 -1.12 0.63 -7.04
CA ASN A 148 -1.44 2.03 -6.78
C ASN A 148 -2.94 2.30 -6.93
N THR A 149 -3.61 2.47 -5.80
CA THR A 149 -5.07 2.62 -5.71
C THR A 149 -5.41 3.83 -4.85
N VAL A 150 -6.25 4.72 -5.37
CA VAL A 150 -6.82 5.86 -4.64
C VAL A 150 -8.23 5.47 -4.21
N ALA A 151 -8.54 5.60 -2.92
CA ALA A 151 -9.87 5.34 -2.40
C ALA A 151 -10.31 6.44 -1.41
N ALA A 152 -11.55 6.91 -1.55
CA ALA A 152 -12.11 7.88 -0.62
C ALA A 152 -12.41 7.25 0.75
N GLU A 153 -12.80 5.97 0.76
CA GLU A 153 -13.11 5.20 1.95
C GLU A 153 -12.18 4.00 2.11
N PRO A 154 -11.92 3.53 3.34
CA PRO A 154 -11.12 2.35 3.60
C PRO A 154 -11.60 1.14 2.79
N GLN A 155 -10.67 0.49 2.08
CA GLN A 155 -10.97 -0.71 1.29
C GLN A 155 -10.61 -1.97 2.08
N ASP A 156 -11.42 -3.02 1.95
CA ASP A 156 -11.19 -4.34 2.58
C ASP A 156 -10.26 -5.24 1.73
N ASN A 157 -9.95 -4.84 0.49
CA ASN A 157 -9.13 -5.59 -0.45
C ASN A 157 -8.38 -4.66 -1.41
N ALA A 158 -7.26 -5.14 -1.95
CA ALA A 158 -6.46 -4.43 -2.94
C ALA A 158 -5.98 -5.40 -4.02
N ASN A 159 -5.58 -4.88 -5.18
CA ASN A 159 -4.91 -5.72 -6.17
C ASN A 159 -3.46 -5.96 -5.75
N ILE A 160 -3.15 -7.19 -5.36
CA ILE A 160 -1.88 -7.59 -4.75
C ILE A 160 -1.27 -8.76 -5.53
N ASN A 161 0.06 -8.76 -5.66
CA ASN A 161 0.78 -9.88 -6.28
C ASN A 161 2.07 -10.21 -5.53
N TRP A 162 2.19 -11.46 -5.06
CA TRP A 162 3.38 -12.02 -4.43
C TRP A 162 4.24 -12.76 -5.44
N ASN A 163 5.53 -12.42 -5.48
CA ASN A 163 6.49 -13.10 -6.36
C ASN A 163 7.79 -13.42 -5.60
N PRO A 164 8.38 -14.61 -5.78
CA PRO A 164 9.78 -14.80 -5.40
C PRO A 164 10.69 -13.79 -6.10
N SER A 165 11.72 -13.35 -5.39
CA SER A 165 12.87 -12.68 -6.00
C SER A 165 13.48 -13.63 -7.03
N SER A 166 13.70 -13.08 -8.21
CA SER A 166 14.29 -13.76 -9.36
C SER A 166 14.80 -12.69 -10.33
N PRO A 167 15.69 -13.01 -11.28
CA PRO A 167 16.08 -12.05 -12.31
C PRO A 167 14.89 -11.52 -13.11
N LYS A 168 13.80 -12.29 -13.22
CA LYS A 168 12.55 -11.88 -13.86
C LYS A 168 11.77 -10.84 -13.05
N ASN A 169 11.71 -10.98 -11.73
CA ASN A 169 10.75 -10.26 -10.88
C ASN A 169 11.37 -9.08 -10.12
N THR A 170 12.67 -9.14 -9.82
CA THR A 170 13.36 -8.20 -8.91
C THR A 170 13.50 -6.81 -9.52
N GLY A 171 13.81 -6.72 -10.82
CA GLY A 171 14.10 -5.45 -11.49
C GLY A 171 13.03 -4.38 -11.34
N GLY A 172 11.75 -4.76 -11.32
CA GLY A 172 10.63 -3.83 -11.17
C GLY A 172 10.20 -3.57 -9.73
N PHE A 173 10.92 -4.05 -8.71
CA PHE A 173 10.55 -3.88 -7.30
C PHE A 173 11.27 -2.69 -6.69
N SER A 174 10.79 -2.21 -5.53
CA SER A 174 11.46 -1.15 -4.77
C SER A 174 12.91 -1.55 -4.51
N ALA A 175 13.86 -0.71 -4.92
CA ALA A 175 15.28 -0.92 -4.69
C ALA A 175 15.59 -0.90 -3.20
N VAL A 176 15.11 0.12 -2.48
CA VAL A 176 15.30 0.27 -1.03
C VAL A 176 14.71 -0.92 -0.29
N GLY A 177 13.48 -1.31 -0.61
CA GLY A 177 12.87 -2.50 -0.03
C GLY A 177 13.64 -3.78 -0.33
N TYR A 178 14.08 -3.98 -1.57
CA TYR A 178 14.85 -5.15 -1.99
C TYR A 178 16.19 -5.25 -1.27
N PHE A 179 16.99 -4.18 -1.23
CA PHE A 179 18.30 -4.19 -0.57
C PHE A 179 18.19 -4.37 0.94
N PHE A 180 17.20 -3.72 1.57
CA PHE A 180 16.86 -3.96 2.97
C PHE A 180 16.53 -5.43 3.24
N GLY A 181 15.63 -6.04 2.45
CA GLY A 181 15.28 -7.44 2.63
C GLY A 181 16.41 -8.41 2.29
N ARG A 182 17.26 -8.08 1.30
CA ARG A 182 18.47 -8.85 0.96
C ARG A 182 19.46 -8.87 2.11
N TYR A 183 19.68 -7.72 2.74
CA TYR A 183 20.52 -7.61 3.94
C TYR A 183 19.95 -8.49 5.07
N LEU A 184 18.67 -8.31 5.42
CA LEU A 184 18.03 -9.11 6.48
C LEU A 184 18.05 -10.62 6.18
N ARG A 185 17.85 -11.01 4.92
CA ARG A 185 17.87 -12.42 4.50
C ARG A 185 19.24 -13.05 4.72
N GLY A 186 20.32 -12.32 4.47
CA GLY A 186 21.70 -12.76 4.71
C GLY A 186 22.03 -12.88 6.21
N GLU A 187 21.59 -11.90 7.01
CA GLU A 187 21.86 -11.87 8.45
C GLU A 187 21.05 -12.93 9.22
N LEU A 188 19.75 -13.02 8.93
CA LEU A 188 18.81 -13.80 9.76
C LEU A 188 18.61 -15.23 9.29
N ASN A 189 18.99 -15.52 8.04
CA ASN A 189 18.82 -16.82 7.42
C ASN A 189 17.37 -17.38 7.34
N ILE A 190 16.37 -16.50 7.36
CA ILE A 190 14.94 -16.83 7.28
C ILE A 190 14.27 -16.20 6.05
N PRO A 191 13.06 -16.62 5.63
CA PRO A 191 12.34 -15.92 4.57
C PRO A 191 12.01 -14.48 4.96
N ILE A 192 12.05 -13.60 3.96
CA ILE A 192 11.72 -12.18 4.10
C ILE A 192 10.63 -11.82 3.10
N GLY A 193 9.48 -11.37 3.61
CA GLY A 193 8.39 -10.80 2.83
C GLY A 193 8.49 -9.28 2.78
N LEU A 194 8.40 -8.69 1.59
CA LEU A 194 8.47 -7.24 1.40
C LEU A 194 7.18 -6.76 0.74
N ILE A 195 6.34 -6.07 1.50
CA ILE A 195 5.08 -5.48 1.01
C ILE A 195 5.34 -4.04 0.59
N HIS A 196 5.35 -3.80 -0.70
CA HIS A 196 5.56 -2.48 -1.29
C HIS A 196 4.24 -1.72 -1.35
N THR A 197 4.16 -0.59 -0.63
CA THR A 197 3.04 0.36 -0.63
C THR A 197 3.58 1.78 -0.81
N ASN A 198 3.91 2.18 -2.03
CA ASN A 198 4.49 3.51 -2.26
C ASN A 198 3.98 4.16 -3.54
N TRP A 199 3.99 5.50 -3.55
CA TRP A 199 3.50 6.26 -4.69
C TRP A 199 4.19 7.62 -4.80
N GLY A 200 4.85 7.86 -5.94
CA GLY A 200 5.59 9.09 -6.22
C GLY A 200 4.82 10.40 -6.02
N GLY A 201 5.44 11.33 -5.29
CA GLY A 201 4.98 12.70 -5.09
C GLY A 201 3.80 12.85 -4.13
N THR A 202 3.61 11.89 -3.23
CA THR A 202 2.51 11.87 -2.26
C THR A 202 2.99 12.35 -0.90
N PRO A 203 2.21 13.21 -0.23
CA PRO A 203 2.55 13.70 1.09
C PRO A 203 2.09 12.70 2.17
N ALA A 204 2.64 12.76 3.38
CA ALA A 204 2.37 11.79 4.45
C ALA A 204 0.88 11.74 4.87
N GLU A 205 0.14 12.85 4.73
CA GLU A 205 -1.28 12.89 5.03
C GLU A 205 -2.12 12.02 4.09
N ALA A 206 -1.64 11.65 2.90
CA ALA A 206 -2.32 10.68 2.05
C ALA A 206 -2.26 9.25 2.62
N TRP A 207 -1.30 8.98 3.51
CA TRP A 207 -1.00 7.69 4.14
C TRP A 207 -1.44 7.60 5.61
N THR A 208 -2.08 8.65 6.11
CA THR A 208 -2.63 8.76 7.47
C THR A 208 -4.15 8.68 7.40
N SER A 209 -4.80 7.96 8.30
CA SER A 209 -6.26 7.81 8.26
C SER A 209 -7.01 9.10 8.62
N THR A 210 -8.24 9.21 8.10
CA THR A 210 -9.11 10.38 8.32
C THR A 210 -9.32 10.70 9.80
N PRO A 211 -9.64 9.71 10.68
CA PRO A 211 -9.83 10.00 12.10
C PRO A 211 -8.59 10.62 12.75
N ILE A 212 -7.38 10.20 12.37
CA ILE A 212 -6.15 10.74 12.95
C ILE A 212 -5.88 12.16 12.47
N LEU A 213 -6.11 12.44 11.19
CA LEU A 213 -5.95 13.80 10.66
C LEU A 213 -6.94 14.80 11.27
N GLN A 214 -8.16 14.36 11.57
CA GLN A 214 -9.19 15.23 12.17
C GLN A 214 -8.96 15.48 13.66
N ASN A 215 -8.47 14.48 14.39
CA ASN A 215 -8.44 14.51 15.86
C ASN A 215 -7.05 14.78 16.45
N THR A 216 -6.03 15.02 15.63
CA THR A 216 -4.68 15.36 16.11
C THR A 216 -4.46 16.87 16.11
N PRO A 217 -4.13 17.48 17.26
CA PRO A 217 -3.82 18.90 17.34
C PRO A 217 -2.72 19.34 16.35
N GLY A 218 -2.99 20.37 15.55
CA GLY A 218 -2.09 20.87 14.50
C GLY A 218 -2.25 20.23 13.11
N LEU A 219 -3.11 19.22 12.97
CA LEU A 219 -3.44 18.56 11.69
C LEU A 219 -4.87 18.83 11.20
N GLU A 220 -5.71 19.48 12.01
CA GLU A 220 -7.16 19.62 11.82
C GLU A 220 -7.51 20.32 10.51
N GLN A 221 -6.63 21.20 10.03
CA GLN A 221 -6.83 21.95 8.80
C GLN A 221 -6.41 21.18 7.54
N ILE A 222 -5.81 19.99 7.63
CA ILE A 222 -5.35 19.23 6.46
C ILE A 222 -6.53 18.87 5.55
N ILE A 223 -7.59 18.27 6.09
CA ILE A 223 -8.77 17.86 5.32
C ILE A 223 -9.57 19.08 4.83
N PRO A 224 -9.94 20.07 5.68
CA PRO A 224 -10.63 21.27 5.20
C PRO A 224 -9.89 22.01 4.09
N ASN A 225 -8.55 22.10 4.17
CA ASN A 225 -7.75 22.70 3.10
C ASN A 225 -7.78 21.85 1.81
N ALA A 226 -7.74 20.52 1.92
CA ALA A 226 -7.86 19.63 0.77
C ALA A 226 -9.24 19.76 0.11
N GLU A 227 -10.32 19.77 0.89
CA GLU A 227 -11.69 19.97 0.43
C GLU A 227 -11.88 21.33 -0.23
N ALA A 228 -11.33 22.41 0.35
CA ALA A 228 -11.39 23.74 -0.24
C ALA A 228 -10.65 23.80 -1.59
N ASN A 229 -9.55 23.06 -1.73
CA ASN A 229 -8.84 22.91 -3.01
C ASN A 229 -9.63 22.04 -3.99
N GLU A 230 -10.35 21.02 -3.51
CA GLU A 230 -11.24 20.20 -4.34
C GLU A 230 -12.53 20.93 -4.73
N LYS A 231 -13.00 21.93 -3.99
CA LYS A 231 -14.10 22.79 -4.49
C LYS A 231 -13.70 23.62 -5.71
N LYS A 232 -12.40 23.87 -5.91
CA LYS A 232 -11.85 24.47 -7.15
C LYS A 232 -11.76 23.45 -8.29
N TYR A 233 -12.12 22.19 -8.05
CA TYR A 233 -11.99 21.11 -9.01
C TYR A 233 -12.73 21.30 -10.33
N PRO A 234 -13.96 21.85 -10.41
CA PRO A 234 -14.58 22.14 -11.70
C PRO A 234 -13.72 23.05 -12.58
N GLN A 235 -13.06 24.05 -11.98
CA GLN A 235 -12.10 24.93 -12.66
C GLN A 235 -10.84 24.15 -13.09
N HIS A 236 -10.40 23.21 -12.27
CA HIS A 236 -9.29 22.31 -12.62
C HIS A 236 -9.65 21.31 -13.73
N VAL A 237 -10.89 20.85 -13.84
CA VAL A 237 -11.39 20.01 -14.94
C VAL A 237 -11.38 20.79 -16.23
N GLN A 238 -11.96 22.00 -16.26
CA GLN A 238 -11.92 22.87 -17.45
C GLN A 238 -10.47 23.17 -17.87
N ALA A 239 -9.59 23.47 -16.91
CA ALA A 239 -8.17 23.65 -17.18
C ALA A 239 -7.48 22.36 -17.64
N TRP A 240 -7.90 21.18 -17.14
CA TRP A 240 -7.40 19.87 -17.57
C TRP A 240 -7.84 19.53 -18.99
N GLU A 241 -9.11 19.78 -19.36
CA GLU A 241 -9.62 19.58 -20.72
C GLU A 241 -8.83 20.43 -21.72
N LYS A 242 -8.58 21.70 -21.38
CA LYS A 242 -7.72 22.58 -22.17
C LYS A 242 -6.27 22.05 -22.28
N LYS A 243 -5.71 21.56 -21.17
CA LYS A 243 -4.36 20.94 -21.16
C LYS A 243 -4.33 19.59 -21.88
N MET A 244 -5.43 18.83 -21.92
CA MET A 244 -5.56 17.57 -22.63
C MET A 244 -5.58 17.81 -24.13
N ALA A 245 -6.27 18.86 -24.59
CA ALA A 245 -6.22 19.28 -25.99
C ALA A 245 -4.78 19.62 -26.42
N ASP A 246 -4.07 20.42 -25.62
CA ASP A 246 -2.64 20.75 -25.84
C ASP A 246 -1.73 19.50 -25.74
N TYR A 247 -1.98 18.61 -24.77
CA TYR A 247 -1.25 17.35 -24.64
C TYR A 247 -1.47 16.43 -25.84
N ASN A 248 -2.70 16.28 -26.32
CA ASN A 248 -3.02 15.46 -27.48
C ASN A 248 -2.33 16.01 -28.73
N ALA A 249 -2.37 17.34 -28.95
CA ALA A 249 -1.64 17.97 -30.04
C ALA A 249 -0.13 17.73 -29.96
N LYS A 250 0.46 17.87 -28.76
CA LYS A 250 1.89 17.56 -28.52
C LYS A 250 2.21 16.07 -28.68
N LEU A 251 1.29 15.19 -28.29
CA LEU A 251 1.45 13.74 -28.38
C LEU A 251 1.45 13.31 -29.85
N GLU A 252 0.53 13.83 -30.67
CA GLU A 252 0.51 13.57 -32.11
C GLU A 252 1.79 14.10 -32.77
N ALA A 253 2.18 15.35 -32.49
CA ALA A 253 3.44 15.91 -33.00
C ALA A 253 4.67 15.09 -32.57
N TRP A 254 4.66 14.54 -31.35
CA TRP A 254 5.71 13.67 -30.86
C TRP A 254 5.72 12.29 -31.56
N LYS A 255 4.54 11.68 -31.79
CA LYS A 255 4.40 10.42 -32.54
C LYS A 255 4.94 10.58 -33.97
N THR A 256 4.60 11.67 -34.66
CA THR A 256 5.11 11.97 -36.01
C THR A 256 6.63 12.11 -36.04
N LYS A 257 7.26 12.59 -34.96
CA LYS A 257 8.73 12.72 -34.85
C LYS A 257 9.44 11.45 -34.42
N ASN A 258 8.70 10.43 -33.97
CA ASN A 258 9.27 9.16 -33.51
C ASN A 258 8.46 7.96 -34.03
N PRO A 259 8.19 7.88 -35.36
CA PRO A 259 7.54 6.70 -35.91
C PRO A 259 8.46 5.50 -35.69
N ASP A 260 7.89 4.38 -35.26
CA ASP A 260 8.56 3.07 -35.12
C ASP A 260 9.84 3.04 -34.26
N THR A 261 10.07 4.08 -33.45
CA THR A 261 11.23 4.12 -32.55
C THR A 261 10.91 3.32 -31.28
N PRO A 262 11.71 2.30 -30.92
CA PRO A 262 11.54 1.59 -29.66
C PRO A 262 11.55 2.55 -28.47
N VAL A 263 10.76 2.28 -27.43
CA VAL A 263 10.55 3.22 -26.31
C VAL A 263 11.83 3.71 -25.64
N LYS A 264 12.89 2.90 -25.70
CA LYS A 264 14.21 3.20 -25.12
C LYS A 264 15.06 4.16 -25.97
N GLN A 265 14.67 4.48 -27.20
CA GLN A 265 15.47 5.24 -28.18
C GLN A 265 14.86 6.60 -28.55
N TYR A 266 13.78 7.03 -27.89
CA TYR A 266 13.15 8.31 -28.18
C TYR A 266 14.09 9.49 -27.93
N LYS A 267 14.38 10.24 -29.00
CA LYS A 267 15.22 11.46 -28.94
C LYS A 267 14.50 12.65 -28.30
N VAL A 268 13.17 12.68 -28.39
CA VAL A 268 12.32 13.69 -27.75
C VAL A 268 11.49 13.03 -26.66
N ARG A 269 11.40 13.67 -25.50
CA ARG A 269 10.61 13.14 -24.37
C ARG A 269 9.13 13.10 -24.74
N LYS A 270 8.49 11.93 -24.57
CA LYS A 270 7.03 11.80 -24.68
C LYS A 270 6.33 12.83 -23.77
N PRO A 271 5.34 13.59 -24.28
CA PRO A 271 4.57 14.50 -23.45
C PRO A 271 3.96 13.78 -22.25
N ARG A 272 3.86 14.47 -21.11
CA ARG A 272 3.22 13.91 -19.91
C ARG A 272 1.73 14.23 -19.96
N ALA A 273 0.87 13.22 -19.92
CA ALA A 273 -0.56 13.41 -19.83
C ALA A 273 -0.89 14.21 -18.55
N PRO A 274 -1.76 15.24 -18.63
CA PRO A 274 -2.21 15.94 -17.44
C PRO A 274 -3.03 14.98 -16.56
N ARG A 275 -2.83 15.06 -15.24
CA ARG A 275 -3.46 14.15 -14.28
C ARG A 275 -4.98 14.33 -14.29
N LYS A 276 -5.71 13.23 -14.49
CA LYS A 276 -7.17 13.22 -14.44
C LYS A 276 -7.63 13.69 -13.05
N PRO A 277 -8.51 14.70 -12.97
CA PRO A 277 -9.13 15.08 -11.71
C PRO A 277 -9.88 13.88 -11.09
N GLY A 278 -9.91 13.73 -9.76
CA GLY A 278 -10.81 12.81 -9.01
C GLY A 278 -10.15 11.49 -8.59
N LYS A 279 -8.89 11.31 -8.96
CA LYS A 279 -8.01 10.26 -8.45
C LYS A 279 -6.71 10.90 -7.99
N ASN A 280 -6.81 11.80 -7.01
CA ASN A 280 -5.65 12.52 -6.51
C ASN A 280 -4.97 11.68 -5.42
N PRO A 281 -3.81 11.03 -5.68
CA PRO A 281 -3.10 10.25 -4.66
C PRO A 281 -2.46 11.13 -3.58
N LYS A 282 -2.61 12.46 -3.68
CA LYS A 282 -2.22 13.41 -2.63
C LYS A 282 -3.38 13.81 -1.73
N TYR A 283 -4.61 13.39 -2.05
CA TYR A 283 -5.75 13.70 -1.19
C TYR A 283 -5.53 13.02 0.17
N PRO A 284 -5.80 13.71 1.30
CA PRO A 284 -5.65 13.12 2.62
C PRO A 284 -6.35 11.77 2.73
N SER A 285 -5.74 10.81 3.45
CA SER A 285 -6.23 9.44 3.66
C SER A 285 -6.38 8.56 2.42
N SER A 286 -6.24 9.09 1.20
CA SER A 286 -6.62 8.38 -0.01
C SER A 286 -5.80 7.11 -0.29
N LEU A 287 -4.53 7.09 0.11
CA LEU A 287 -3.62 5.95 -0.04
C LEU A 287 -3.60 5.06 1.19
N PHE A 288 -3.83 5.64 2.38
CA PHE A 288 -4.14 4.85 3.55
C PHE A 288 -5.32 3.91 3.24
N ASN A 289 -6.42 4.48 2.74
CA ASN A 289 -7.64 3.76 2.42
C ASN A 289 -7.47 2.71 1.32
N GLY A 290 -6.75 3.04 0.25
CA GLY A 290 -6.62 2.19 -0.93
C GLY A 290 -5.45 1.20 -0.90
N MET A 291 -4.43 1.43 -0.06
CA MET A 291 -3.17 0.66 -0.10
C MET A 291 -2.69 0.14 1.26
N ILE A 292 -3.06 0.77 2.38
CA ILE A 292 -2.65 0.35 3.73
C ILE A 292 -3.77 -0.41 4.42
N ASN A 293 -4.99 0.13 4.46
CA ASN A 293 -6.14 -0.53 5.10
C ASN A 293 -6.41 -1.95 4.57
N PRO A 294 -6.30 -2.23 3.25
CA PRO A 294 -6.56 -3.56 2.70
C PRO A 294 -5.63 -4.68 3.17
N ILE A 295 -4.45 -4.32 3.69
CA ILE A 295 -3.47 -5.29 4.19
C ILE A 295 -3.52 -5.41 5.71
N ILE A 296 -4.38 -4.66 6.39
CA ILE A 296 -4.66 -4.81 7.82
C ILE A 296 -5.73 -5.91 7.98
N PRO A 297 -5.57 -6.89 8.88
CA PRO A 297 -4.52 -7.06 9.90
C PRO A 297 -3.48 -8.14 9.52
N PHE A 298 -2.97 -8.17 8.28
CA PHE A 298 -1.93 -9.12 7.90
C PHE A 298 -0.70 -8.94 8.79
N GLY A 299 -0.18 -10.03 9.35
CA GLY A 299 0.94 -10.00 10.27
C GLY A 299 2.18 -9.33 9.67
N ILE A 300 2.80 -8.40 10.41
CA ILE A 300 4.07 -7.75 10.01
C ILE A 300 5.11 -7.75 11.13
N LYS A 301 6.39 -7.72 10.76
CA LYS A 301 7.52 -7.48 11.66
C LYS A 301 7.72 -5.98 11.91
N GLY A 302 7.49 -5.15 10.89
CA GLY A 302 7.69 -3.71 10.98
C GLY A 302 7.49 -2.99 9.64
N ALA A 303 7.82 -1.71 9.60
CA ALA A 303 7.73 -0.87 8.39
C ALA A 303 9.00 -0.04 8.18
N ILE A 304 9.34 0.20 6.91
CA ILE A 304 10.31 1.21 6.49
C ILE A 304 9.60 2.27 5.64
N TRP A 305 9.94 3.53 5.90
CA TRP A 305 9.25 4.71 5.40
C TRP A 305 10.25 5.67 4.76
N TYR A 306 10.18 5.81 3.43
CA TYR A 306 11.00 6.76 2.69
C TYR A 306 10.13 7.78 1.98
N GLN A 307 9.86 8.85 2.70
CA GLN A 307 9.05 9.97 2.25
C GLN A 307 9.43 11.24 3.01
N GLY A 308 9.17 12.37 2.37
CA GLY A 308 9.24 13.66 3.01
C GLY A 308 9.28 14.79 1.98
N GLU A 309 9.72 14.52 0.76
CA GLU A 309 9.98 15.54 -0.25
C GLU A 309 8.72 16.37 -0.55
N ALA A 310 7.55 15.74 -0.56
CA ALA A 310 6.26 16.42 -0.75
C ALA A 310 5.81 17.26 0.46
N ASN A 311 6.36 17.01 1.65
CA ASN A 311 6.09 17.76 2.88
C ASN A 311 7.22 18.74 3.25
N SER A 312 8.30 18.84 2.45
CA SER A 312 9.44 19.75 2.70
C SER A 312 9.08 21.23 2.78
N GLY A 313 7.89 21.63 2.30
CA GLY A 313 7.35 22.99 2.48
C GLY A 313 6.65 23.24 3.83
N LYS A 314 6.40 22.20 4.64
CA LYS A 314 5.71 22.27 5.93
C LYS A 314 6.39 21.37 6.99
N PRO A 315 7.68 21.58 7.28
CA PRO A 315 8.46 20.67 8.13
C PRO A 315 7.95 20.58 9.58
N ASP A 316 7.35 21.64 10.12
CA ASP A 316 6.82 21.63 11.49
C ASP A 316 5.50 20.84 11.59
N GLN A 317 4.59 21.00 10.62
CA GLN A 317 3.41 20.14 10.50
C GLN A 317 3.81 18.67 10.31
N TYR A 318 4.89 18.41 9.56
CA TYR A 318 5.41 17.06 9.38
C TYR A 318 5.89 16.41 10.70
N ARG A 319 6.45 17.20 11.62
CA ARG A 319 6.93 16.73 12.93
C ARG A 319 5.79 16.25 13.83
N ILE A 320 4.56 16.73 13.60
CA ILE A 320 3.33 16.26 14.24
C ILE A 320 2.72 15.09 13.47
N LEU A 321 2.67 15.21 12.14
CA LEU A 321 2.03 14.25 11.24
C LEU A 321 2.71 12.87 11.24
N LEU A 322 4.04 12.83 11.17
CA LEU A 322 4.77 11.56 11.11
C LEU A 322 4.52 10.66 12.34
N PRO A 323 4.70 11.11 13.60
CA PRO A 323 4.42 10.26 14.75
C PRO A 323 2.93 9.90 14.86
N ALA A 324 2.01 10.81 14.47
CA ALA A 324 0.59 10.50 14.42
C ALA A 324 0.26 9.37 13.44
N MET A 325 0.88 9.38 12.24
CA MET A 325 0.74 8.31 11.25
C MET A 325 1.35 6.98 11.74
N ILE A 326 2.53 7.02 12.38
CA ILE A 326 3.17 5.81 12.93
C ILE A 326 2.27 5.20 14.01
N LYS A 327 1.74 6.03 14.91
CA LYS A 327 0.80 5.59 15.94
C LYS A 327 -0.46 4.97 15.34
N ASP A 328 -1.05 5.63 14.35
CA ASP A 328 -2.24 5.14 13.62
C ASP A 328 -2.03 3.71 13.10
N TRP A 329 -0.89 3.45 12.46
CA TRP A 329 -0.59 2.13 11.93
C TRP A 329 -0.41 1.12 13.05
N ARG A 330 0.34 1.44 14.10
CA ARG A 330 0.53 0.54 15.26
C ARG A 330 -0.79 0.19 15.94
N ASP A 331 -1.63 1.18 16.19
CA ASP A 331 -2.95 0.99 16.81
C ASP A 331 -3.83 0.07 15.95
N ARG A 332 -3.85 0.27 14.62
CA ARG A 332 -4.71 -0.50 13.71
C ARG A 332 -4.22 -1.92 13.46
N TRP A 333 -2.90 -2.14 13.44
CA TRP A 333 -2.35 -3.49 13.40
C TRP A 333 -2.57 -4.22 14.72
N GLY A 334 -2.56 -3.49 15.85
CA GLY A 334 -2.75 -4.08 17.17
C GLY A 334 -1.63 -5.03 17.57
N GLN A 335 -0.41 -4.83 17.06
CA GLN A 335 0.76 -5.69 17.29
C GLN A 335 1.81 -5.01 18.20
N GLY A 336 1.36 -4.08 19.06
CA GLY A 336 2.24 -3.24 19.87
C GLY A 336 3.06 -2.25 19.02
N ASP A 337 4.12 -1.73 19.61
CA ASP A 337 5.02 -0.78 18.97
C ASP A 337 6.01 -1.49 18.05
N PHE A 338 5.57 -2.05 16.92
CA PHE A 338 6.49 -2.67 15.98
C PHE A 338 7.55 -1.68 15.45
N PRO A 339 8.76 -2.15 15.09
CA PRO A 339 9.83 -1.33 14.54
C PRO A 339 9.40 -0.50 13.32
N PHE A 340 9.69 0.80 13.35
CA PHE A 340 9.40 1.73 12.27
C PHE A 340 10.67 2.46 11.83
N GLY A 341 11.23 2.11 10.67
CA GLY A 341 12.43 2.74 10.12
C GLY A 341 12.09 3.94 9.23
N VAL A 342 12.57 5.13 9.58
CA VAL A 342 12.44 6.34 8.74
C VAL A 342 13.72 6.53 7.95
N VAL A 343 13.61 6.77 6.64
CA VAL A 343 14.75 7.16 5.80
C VAL A 343 14.80 8.68 5.74
N GLN A 344 15.86 9.26 6.29
CA GLN A 344 16.08 10.70 6.21
C GLN A 344 16.22 11.12 4.75
N LEU A 345 15.73 12.30 4.35
CA LEU A 345 15.94 12.74 2.98
C LEU A 345 17.43 12.93 2.68
N ALA A 346 17.87 12.46 1.51
CA ALA A 346 19.21 12.72 1.01
C ALA A 346 19.43 14.21 0.71
N ASN A 347 20.67 14.64 0.58
CA ASN A 347 20.97 16.01 0.16
C ASN A 347 20.47 16.27 -1.28
N PHE A 348 19.83 17.42 -1.47
CA PHE A 348 19.28 17.86 -2.75
C PHE A 348 19.39 19.38 -2.85
N ARG A 349 19.61 19.89 -4.07
CA ARG A 349 19.96 21.29 -4.41
C ARG A 349 21.43 21.62 -4.20
N GLY A 350 21.84 22.77 -4.75
CA GLY A 350 23.21 23.27 -4.66
C GLY A 350 23.61 23.65 -3.24
N VAL A 351 24.88 23.49 -2.94
CA VAL A 351 25.50 23.89 -1.66
C VAL A 351 25.30 25.39 -1.46
N LYS A 352 24.89 25.78 -0.25
CA LYS A 352 24.87 27.17 0.19
C LYS A 352 26.04 27.40 1.14
N THR A 353 26.83 28.45 0.88
CA THR A 353 28.00 28.81 1.71
C THR A 353 27.64 29.61 2.95
N GLN A 354 26.39 30.09 3.04
CA GLN A 354 25.87 30.83 4.18
C GLN A 354 24.68 30.08 4.79
N PRO A 355 24.57 30.03 6.14
CA PRO A 355 23.42 29.43 6.80
C PRO A 355 22.14 30.19 6.46
N GLY A 356 21.03 29.48 6.37
CA GLY A 356 19.73 30.09 6.09
C GLY A 356 18.60 29.08 6.22
N ASN A 357 17.36 29.60 6.26
CA ASN A 357 16.19 28.75 6.40
C ASN A 357 16.03 27.84 5.16
N SER A 358 15.85 26.55 5.41
CA SER A 358 15.67 25.54 4.37
C SER A 358 14.62 24.53 4.83
N GLY A 359 13.47 24.53 4.15
CA GLY A 359 12.43 23.54 4.40
C GLY A 359 12.92 22.10 4.25
N TRP A 360 13.95 21.87 3.41
CA TRP A 360 14.57 20.56 3.26
C TRP A 360 15.33 20.12 4.51
N THR A 361 16.22 20.96 5.04
CA THR A 361 16.99 20.65 6.25
C THR A 361 16.10 20.61 7.49
N ASN A 362 15.09 21.48 7.57
CA ASN A 362 14.12 21.46 8.66
C ASN A 362 13.27 20.18 8.62
N LEU A 363 12.99 19.63 7.42
CA LEU A 363 12.31 18.34 7.31
C LEU A 363 13.24 17.18 7.69
N GLN A 364 14.51 17.19 7.26
CA GLN A 364 15.51 16.22 7.71
C GLN A 364 15.62 16.22 9.25
N TYR A 365 15.60 17.42 9.86
CA TYR A 365 15.54 17.59 11.30
C TYR A 365 14.24 17.03 11.90
N SER A 366 13.07 17.28 11.30
CA SER A 366 11.81 16.69 11.76
C SER A 366 11.84 15.15 11.72
N GLN A 367 12.43 14.54 10.68
CA GLN A 367 12.62 13.08 10.60
C GLN A 367 13.55 12.57 11.71
N PHE A 368 14.67 13.28 11.94
CA PHE A 368 15.57 12.99 13.05
C PHE A 368 14.87 13.10 14.40
N ALA A 369 14.23 14.24 14.69
CA ALA A 369 13.56 14.48 15.95
C ALA A 369 12.54 13.40 16.29
N VAL A 370 11.69 13.02 15.32
CA VAL A 370 10.70 11.95 15.51
C VAL A 370 11.37 10.59 15.78
N SER A 371 12.46 10.27 15.10
CA SER A 371 13.20 9.02 15.39
C SER A 371 13.80 8.97 16.79
N GLN A 372 14.10 10.12 17.40
CA GLN A 372 14.68 10.19 18.74
C GLN A 372 13.61 10.18 19.84
N THR A 373 12.41 10.69 19.54
CA THR A 373 11.37 10.91 20.56
C THR A 373 10.22 9.91 20.48
N PHE A 374 10.02 9.24 19.35
CA PHE A 374 8.91 8.32 19.17
C PHE A 374 9.35 6.85 19.35
N PRO A 375 8.68 6.06 20.23
CA PRO A 375 9.13 4.70 20.59
C PRO A 375 9.35 3.78 19.38
N ASN A 376 10.35 2.89 19.49
CA ASN A 376 10.73 1.89 18.50
C ASN A 376 10.79 2.42 17.05
N THR A 377 11.31 3.64 16.90
CA THR A 377 11.49 4.32 15.61
C THR A 377 12.98 4.47 15.34
N GLY A 378 13.44 4.03 14.18
CA GLY A 378 14.83 4.16 13.75
C GLY A 378 15.00 5.19 12.63
N LEU A 379 16.22 5.67 12.42
CA LEU A 379 16.56 6.57 11.32
C LEU A 379 17.71 6.01 10.48
N ALA A 380 17.51 5.90 9.17
CA ALA A 380 18.59 5.72 8.20
C ALA A 380 18.99 7.10 7.66
N VAL A 381 20.22 7.54 7.95
CA VAL A 381 20.79 8.79 7.45
C VAL A 381 21.46 8.52 6.10
N ILE A 382 21.09 9.31 5.09
CA ILE A 382 21.57 9.12 3.69
C ILE A 382 21.94 10.46 3.03
N ASN A 383 22.38 11.43 3.83
CA ASN A 383 22.74 12.77 3.34
C ASN A 383 24.01 12.78 2.49
N ASP A 384 24.86 11.76 2.63
CA ASP A 384 26.11 11.52 1.91
C ASP A 384 25.93 10.99 0.49
N ILE A 385 24.80 10.34 0.18
CA ILE A 385 24.51 9.75 -1.14
C ILE A 385 23.55 10.61 -2.01
N GLY A 386 23.38 11.88 -1.66
CA GLY A 386 22.50 12.81 -2.38
C GLY A 386 23.05 13.32 -3.72
N GLU A 387 22.18 13.83 -4.59
CA GLU A 387 22.55 14.42 -5.88
C GLU A 387 22.02 15.87 -5.97
N ALA A 388 22.89 16.85 -6.16
CA ALA A 388 22.50 18.27 -6.09
C ALA A 388 21.43 18.67 -7.13
N LYS A 389 21.40 18.00 -8.29
CA LYS A 389 20.48 18.29 -9.40
C LYS A 389 19.39 17.21 -9.60
N ASP A 390 19.41 16.13 -8.81
CA ASP A 390 18.43 15.05 -8.89
C ASP A 390 17.90 14.73 -7.49
N ILE A 391 16.58 14.82 -7.33
CA ILE A 391 15.90 14.52 -6.07
C ILE A 391 15.82 12.99 -5.81
N HIS A 392 16.19 12.19 -6.81
CA HIS A 392 16.15 10.74 -6.77
C HIS A 392 17.56 10.14 -6.85
N PRO A 393 18.33 10.10 -5.73
CA PRO A 393 19.66 9.52 -5.74
C PRO A 393 19.61 8.05 -6.18
N LYS A 394 20.51 7.66 -7.08
CA LYS A 394 20.48 6.31 -7.70
C LYS A 394 21.15 5.23 -6.86
N ASN A 395 21.98 5.62 -5.89
CA ASN A 395 22.49 4.69 -4.90
C ASN A 395 21.37 4.37 -3.90
N LYS A 396 20.90 3.11 -3.92
CA LYS A 396 19.81 2.61 -3.06
C LYS A 396 20.22 1.42 -2.20
N GLN A 397 21.44 0.92 -2.40
CA GLN A 397 22.07 -0.11 -1.56
C GLN A 397 22.42 0.52 -0.22
#